data_AF-A0A9J5XNN4-F1
#
_entry.id   AF-A0A9J5XNN4-F1
#
_cell.length_a   1.000
_cell.length_b   1.000
_cell.length_c   1.000
_cell.angle_alpha   90.00
_cell.angle_beta   90.00
_cell.angle_gamma   90.00
#
_symmetry.space_group_name_H-M   'P 1'
#
loop_
_entity.id
_entity.type
_entity.pdbx_description
1 polymer ?
#
loop_
_entity_poly.entity_id
_entity_poly.type
_entity_poly.pdbx_seq_one_letter_code
_entity_poly.pdbx_strand_id
1 'polypeptide(L)'
;MDILTNVISGFIVEVGKFVCKCINPDVENTVHFSSNWIEDVRELENEWESMQENIAAAKRLTYRCCPNCSLRSEVWTQAQNSIQVKLCSLKNGGESFGSNLMEENYRMEKVEHLPGPSIKNQSAARKNLDKILQHLENDEVGIIGVWGAGGIGKTTLVKNLNNELKQIDMSIWSKLSFGVVIWITVPKPPIDIRKVQAQIANRLNIKVDTEGSEESNASKIYQWLKQEKSFLVILEDVWEAIDLDYVGVPQPKDHAGSNVIITSRFLDVCNQMKIDTEMKVYTLDENESWALFIKTVGDVANWKDIEPLAIEIARECDGLPLAITVIGASMRGKNMAEQWKDALESLRKSEPNATYVRDKVYKVIKWSNDSLEQRGNGIQSCFLYCSLYPVSIPTNDLIHCWWAEGFLGEHDTYEKAYNRGITIIEELKNVCLLEEVHDMDCVKMHDVVRDVAKWIDNTFGDEHSSVTQAGIELIKISNVEVVSASVKRLSFITQGIQYLPDNFTDCPKTTSLLLQGNESLLKIPNKFFLSFPVLRVLNLSYTC
;
A
#
# COMPACT_ATOMS: atom_id res chain seq x y z
N MET A 1 -45.75 6.51 -53.60
CA MET A 1 -44.40 7.01 -53.89
C MET A 1 -43.83 7.72 -52.68
N ASP A 2 -44.47 8.79 -52.18
CA ASP A 2 -43.90 9.64 -51.11
C ASP A 2 -43.62 8.91 -49.78
N ILE A 3 -44.43 7.91 -49.43
CA ILE A 3 -44.19 7.07 -48.24
C ILE A 3 -42.89 6.25 -48.37
N LEU A 4 -42.57 5.77 -49.57
CA LEU A 4 -41.37 4.96 -49.83
C LEU A 4 -40.12 5.83 -50.02
N THR A 5 -40.26 7.03 -50.60
CA THR A 5 -39.18 8.02 -50.65
C THR A 5 -38.77 8.45 -49.24
N ASN A 6 -39.72 8.58 -48.32
CA ASN A 6 -39.48 8.90 -46.91
C ASN A 6 -38.85 7.74 -46.12
N VAL A 7 -39.19 6.48 -46.44
CA VAL A 7 -38.56 5.31 -45.81
C VAL A 7 -37.11 5.17 -46.28
N ILE A 8 -36.83 5.34 -47.57
CA ILE A 8 -35.47 5.23 -48.12
C ILE A 8 -34.61 6.43 -47.69
N SER A 9 -35.15 7.66 -47.70
CA SER A 9 -34.42 8.83 -47.20
C SER A 9 -34.16 8.76 -45.70
N GLY A 10 -35.12 8.27 -44.91
CA GLY A 10 -34.95 8.02 -43.48
C GLY A 10 -33.84 7.00 -43.20
N PHE A 11 -33.75 5.95 -44.02
CA PHE A 11 -32.74 4.91 -43.88
C PHE A 11 -31.34 5.39 -44.31
N ILE A 12 -31.23 6.18 -45.38
CA ILE A 12 -29.97 6.83 -45.80
C ILE A 12 -29.47 7.78 -44.70
N VAL A 13 -30.37 8.50 -44.03
CA VAL A 13 -30.00 9.37 -42.89
C VAL A 13 -29.53 8.55 -41.69
N GLU A 14 -30.12 7.39 -41.40
CA GLU A 14 -29.66 6.49 -40.33
C GLU A 14 -28.29 5.86 -40.63
N VAL A 15 -28.08 5.42 -41.87
CA VAL A 15 -26.78 4.91 -42.34
C VAL A 15 -25.73 6.02 -42.32
N GLY A 16 -26.07 7.24 -42.75
CA GLY A 16 -25.21 8.41 -42.66
C GLY A 16 -24.83 8.79 -41.21
N LYS A 17 -25.78 8.68 -40.27
CA LYS A 17 -25.51 8.86 -38.83
C LYS A 17 -24.61 7.77 -38.25
N PHE A 18 -24.74 6.54 -38.73
CA PHE A 18 -23.87 5.42 -38.35
C PHE A 18 -22.44 5.63 -38.89
N VAL A 19 -22.30 6.03 -40.16
CA VAL A 19 -21.02 6.38 -40.79
C VAL A 19 -20.36 7.56 -40.09
N CYS A 20 -21.09 8.62 -39.72
CA CYS A 20 -20.55 9.73 -38.93
C CYS A 20 -20.12 9.36 -37.50
N LYS A 21 -20.69 8.29 -36.91
CA LYS A 21 -20.25 7.78 -35.59
C LYS A 21 -18.94 6.98 -35.67
N CYS A 22 -18.66 6.38 -36.82
CA CYS A 22 -17.45 5.59 -37.05
C CYS A 22 -16.25 6.44 -37.52
N ILE A 23 -16.50 7.61 -38.09
CA ILE A 23 -15.46 8.56 -38.51
C ILE A 23 -15.19 9.54 -37.35
N ASN A 24 -14.36 9.13 -36.40
CA ASN A 24 -13.75 10.03 -35.43
C ASN A 24 -12.47 10.65 -36.05
N PRO A 25 -12.18 11.96 -35.94
CA PRO A 25 -11.08 12.60 -36.68
C PRO A 25 -9.66 12.19 -36.26
N ASP A 26 -9.47 11.43 -35.18
CA ASP A 26 -8.14 11.13 -34.62
C ASP A 26 -7.52 9.78 -35.04
N VAL A 27 -8.10 9.07 -36.01
CA VAL A 27 -7.57 7.78 -36.49
C VAL A 27 -7.14 7.90 -37.96
N GLU A 28 -6.13 8.72 -38.22
CA GLU A 28 -5.53 8.85 -39.56
C GLU A 28 -4.46 7.79 -39.86
N ASN A 29 -4.21 6.86 -38.94
CA ASN A 29 -3.33 5.73 -39.20
C ASN A 29 -4.08 4.43 -38.95
N THR A 30 -4.19 3.63 -40.02
CA THR A 30 -4.62 2.22 -40.09
C THR A 30 -5.97 1.99 -40.77
N VAL A 31 -6.05 2.26 -42.07
CA VAL A 31 -7.07 1.64 -42.94
C VAL A 31 -6.43 1.28 -44.28
N HIS A 32 -5.91 0.05 -44.38
CA HIS A 32 -5.66 -0.56 -45.70
C HIS A 32 -6.72 -1.60 -46.08
N PHE A 33 -7.75 -1.77 -45.25
CA PHE A 33 -8.83 -2.75 -45.45
C PHE A 33 -10.20 -2.13 -45.13
N SER A 34 -10.63 -1.14 -45.93
CA SER A 34 -12.05 -0.77 -46.04
C SER A 34 -12.41 -0.05 -47.37
N SER A 35 -11.48 0.03 -48.33
CA SER A 35 -11.73 0.73 -49.60
C SER A 35 -12.90 0.11 -50.33
N ASN A 36 -12.95 -1.22 -50.44
CA ASN A 36 -13.94 -1.93 -51.25
C ASN A 36 -15.37 -1.75 -50.71
N TRP A 37 -15.60 -1.79 -49.39
CA TRP A 37 -16.96 -1.61 -48.84
C TRP A 37 -17.46 -0.17 -48.98
N ILE A 38 -16.57 0.82 -48.77
CA ILE A 38 -16.91 2.24 -48.99
C ILE A 38 -17.17 2.49 -50.48
N GLU A 39 -16.42 1.82 -51.35
CA GLU A 39 -16.59 1.87 -52.80
C GLU A 39 -17.90 1.21 -53.24
N ASP A 40 -18.27 0.06 -52.66
CA ASP A 40 -19.55 -0.63 -52.88
C ASP A 40 -20.76 0.22 -52.43
N VAL A 41 -20.64 0.93 -51.30
CA VAL A 41 -21.68 1.85 -50.81
C VAL A 41 -21.82 3.06 -51.73
N ARG A 42 -20.70 3.64 -52.19
CA ARG A 42 -20.71 4.74 -53.17
C ARG A 42 -21.26 4.31 -54.53
N GLU A 43 -20.95 3.10 -54.97
CA GLU A 43 -21.47 2.55 -56.22
C GLU A 43 -23.00 2.40 -56.16
N LEU A 44 -23.55 1.96 -55.03
CA LEU A 44 -25.00 1.90 -54.81
C LEU A 44 -25.67 3.28 -54.75
N GLU A 45 -25.03 4.28 -54.15
CA GLU A 45 -25.52 5.67 -54.19
C GLU A 45 -25.61 6.18 -55.64
N ASN A 46 -24.56 5.94 -56.43
CA ASN A 46 -24.53 6.30 -57.85
C ASN A 46 -25.59 5.54 -58.68
N GLU A 47 -25.76 4.23 -58.44
CA GLU A 47 -26.81 3.42 -59.09
C GLU A 47 -28.21 3.95 -58.75
N TRP A 48 -28.43 4.38 -57.49
CA TRP A 48 -29.70 4.95 -57.04
C TRP A 48 -29.99 6.31 -57.69
N GLU A 49 -29.00 7.20 -57.75
CA GLU A 49 -29.14 8.51 -58.40
C GLU A 49 -29.45 8.37 -59.89
N SER A 50 -28.72 7.48 -60.60
CA SER A 50 -29.00 7.18 -62.01
C SER A 50 -30.41 6.62 -62.21
N MET A 51 -30.89 5.80 -61.27
CA MET A 51 -32.23 5.24 -61.33
C MET A 51 -33.31 6.32 -61.10
N GLN A 52 -33.10 7.26 -60.17
CA GLN A 52 -33.97 8.43 -59.97
C GLN A 52 -34.07 9.29 -61.22
N GLU A 53 -32.96 9.53 -61.92
CA GLU A 53 -32.96 10.26 -63.18
C GLU A 53 -33.74 9.52 -64.28
N ASN A 54 -33.57 8.21 -64.40
CA ASN A 54 -34.32 7.38 -65.35
C ASN A 54 -35.83 7.38 -65.05
N ILE A 55 -36.23 7.35 -63.78
CA ILE A 55 -37.63 7.47 -63.34
C ILE A 55 -38.18 8.86 -63.67
N ALA A 56 -37.40 9.92 -63.45
CA ALA A 56 -37.77 11.29 -63.79
C ALA A 56 -37.91 11.51 -65.30
N ALA A 57 -37.02 10.90 -66.10
CA ALA A 57 -37.11 10.89 -67.56
C ALA A 57 -38.34 10.10 -68.05
N ALA A 58 -38.63 8.95 -67.45
CA ALA A 58 -39.82 8.16 -67.74
C ALA A 58 -41.12 8.87 -67.31
N LYS A 59 -41.08 9.74 -66.29
CA LYS A 59 -42.20 10.64 -65.93
C LYS A 59 -42.43 11.72 -67.00
N ARG A 60 -41.37 12.26 -67.62
CA ARG A 60 -41.46 13.25 -68.71
C ARG A 60 -42.04 12.67 -70.00
N LEU A 61 -41.73 11.42 -70.33
CA LEU A 61 -42.25 10.75 -71.53
C LEU A 61 -43.74 10.38 -71.45
N THR A 62 -44.33 10.30 -70.24
CA THR A 62 -45.75 9.90 -70.07
C THR A 62 -46.80 10.99 -70.28
N TYR A 63 -46.43 12.20 -70.70
CA TYR A 63 -47.41 13.22 -71.15
C TYR A 63 -47.84 13.07 -72.61
N ARG A 64 -47.33 12.07 -73.34
CA ARG A 64 -47.81 11.71 -74.69
C ARG A 64 -47.95 10.20 -74.84
N CYS A 65 -49.20 9.73 -74.76
CA CYS A 65 -49.71 8.44 -75.24
C CYS A 65 -49.41 7.16 -74.43
N CYS A 66 -50.43 6.74 -73.64
CA CYS A 66 -51.03 5.40 -73.52
C CYS A 66 -51.23 4.91 -72.06
N PRO A 67 -52.43 4.37 -71.68
CA PRO A 67 -52.75 4.00 -70.30
C PRO A 67 -52.35 2.57 -69.87
N ASN A 68 -51.65 1.79 -70.70
CA ASN A 68 -51.30 0.39 -70.38
C ASN A 68 -49.82 0.12 -70.68
N CYS A 69 -48.96 0.25 -69.68
CA CYS A 69 -47.55 -0.17 -69.76
C CYS A 69 -47.23 -1.15 -68.63
N SER A 70 -47.34 -2.45 -68.91
CA SER A 70 -46.83 -3.55 -68.08
C SER A 70 -45.30 -3.52 -67.89
N LEU A 71 -44.59 -2.84 -68.79
CA LEU A 71 -43.15 -2.55 -68.68
C LEU A 71 -42.78 -1.71 -67.44
N ARG A 72 -43.73 -0.92 -66.89
CA ARG A 72 -43.46 -0.05 -65.74
C ARG A 72 -43.40 -0.80 -64.42
N SER A 73 -44.15 -1.90 -64.28
CA SER A 73 -44.11 -2.73 -63.07
C SER A 73 -42.93 -3.69 -63.10
N GLU A 74 -42.59 -4.31 -64.24
CA GLU A 74 -41.49 -5.27 -64.30
C GLU A 74 -40.12 -4.62 -64.08
N VAL A 75 -39.83 -3.51 -64.76
CA VAL A 75 -38.55 -2.79 -64.57
C VAL A 75 -38.43 -2.25 -63.14
N TRP A 76 -39.55 -1.82 -62.55
CA TRP A 76 -39.60 -1.35 -61.16
C TRP A 76 -39.40 -2.48 -60.14
N THR A 77 -40.07 -3.61 -60.33
CA THR A 77 -39.95 -4.78 -59.44
C THR A 77 -38.57 -5.41 -59.52
N GLN A 78 -37.97 -5.47 -60.71
CA GLN A 78 -36.62 -6.00 -60.90
C GLN A 78 -35.55 -5.11 -60.27
N ALA A 79 -35.68 -3.78 -60.40
CA ALA A 79 -34.84 -2.81 -59.72
C ALA A 79 -34.97 -2.88 -58.20
N GLN A 80 -36.21 -2.97 -57.68
CA GLN A 80 -36.49 -3.03 -56.25
C GLN A 80 -35.90 -4.31 -55.61
N ASN A 81 -35.99 -5.44 -56.29
CA ASN A 81 -35.40 -6.70 -55.83
C ASN A 81 -33.86 -6.66 -55.86
N SER A 82 -33.26 -6.08 -56.90
CA SER A 82 -31.79 -5.95 -57.00
C SER A 82 -31.21 -5.08 -55.88
N ILE A 83 -31.85 -3.95 -55.59
CA ILE A 83 -31.42 -3.02 -54.53
C ILE A 83 -31.63 -3.64 -53.14
N GLN A 84 -32.76 -4.32 -52.91
CA GLN A 84 -33.04 -5.03 -51.64
C GLN A 84 -32.00 -6.11 -51.34
N VAL A 85 -31.60 -6.89 -52.34
CA VAL A 85 -30.59 -7.95 -52.18
C VAL A 85 -29.23 -7.36 -51.83
N LYS A 86 -28.78 -6.33 -52.57
CA LYS A 86 -27.51 -5.63 -52.28
C LYS A 86 -27.52 -4.94 -50.91
N LEU A 87 -28.65 -4.38 -50.48
CA LEU A 87 -28.84 -3.81 -49.14
C LEU A 87 -28.74 -4.85 -48.04
N CYS A 88 -29.35 -6.02 -48.22
CA CYS A 88 -29.26 -7.10 -47.24
C CYS A 88 -27.82 -7.62 -47.10
N SER A 89 -27.08 -7.75 -48.21
CA SER A 89 -25.67 -8.14 -48.16
C SER A 89 -24.79 -7.10 -47.46
N LEU A 90 -25.05 -5.81 -47.67
CA LEU A 90 -24.29 -4.74 -47.01
C LEU A 90 -24.65 -4.59 -45.53
N LYS A 91 -25.92 -4.81 -45.16
CA LYS A 91 -26.33 -4.85 -43.75
C LYS A 91 -25.66 -6.01 -43.02
N ASN A 92 -25.65 -7.20 -43.61
CA ASN A 92 -24.97 -8.36 -43.05
C ASN A 92 -23.44 -8.16 -42.98
N GLY A 93 -22.85 -7.53 -43.99
CA GLY A 93 -21.46 -7.10 -43.97
C GLY A 93 -21.19 -6.10 -42.84
N GLY A 94 -22.00 -5.05 -42.71
CA GLY A 94 -21.97 -4.03 -41.66
C GLY A 94 -22.10 -4.59 -40.24
N GLU A 95 -23.02 -5.53 -40.03
CA GLU A 95 -23.21 -6.22 -38.75
C GLU A 95 -21.98 -7.09 -38.40
N SER A 96 -21.32 -7.70 -39.39
CA SER A 96 -20.07 -8.45 -39.17
C SER A 96 -18.86 -7.55 -38.86
N PHE A 97 -18.89 -6.29 -39.30
CA PHE A 97 -17.89 -5.28 -38.91
C PHE A 97 -18.03 -4.86 -37.45
N GLY A 98 -19.26 -4.76 -36.92
CA GLY A 98 -19.50 -4.39 -35.52
C GLY A 98 -18.94 -5.41 -34.52
N SER A 99 -18.94 -6.70 -34.86
CA SER A 99 -18.34 -7.77 -34.05
C SER A 99 -16.82 -7.80 -34.12
N ASN A 100 -16.21 -7.49 -35.28
CA ASN A 100 -14.75 -7.58 -35.47
C ASN A 100 -14.01 -6.26 -35.19
N LEU A 101 -14.65 -5.08 -35.35
CA LEU A 101 -14.04 -3.76 -35.10
C LEU A 101 -13.93 -3.41 -33.62
N MET A 102 -14.74 -4.04 -32.75
CA MET A 102 -14.56 -3.88 -31.30
C MET A 102 -13.45 -4.78 -30.73
N GLU A 103 -12.99 -5.78 -31.48
CA GLU A 103 -11.99 -6.76 -31.02
C GLU A 103 -10.53 -6.35 -31.28
N GLU A 104 -10.25 -5.36 -32.13
CA GLU A 104 -8.87 -4.88 -32.33
C GLU A 104 -8.73 -3.37 -32.05
N ASN A 105 -8.50 -3.03 -30.78
CA ASN A 105 -7.34 -2.22 -30.34
C ASN A 105 -7.32 -1.83 -28.85
N TYR A 106 -8.14 -2.42 -27.98
CA TYR A 106 -7.83 -2.46 -26.55
C TYR A 106 -7.16 -3.80 -26.22
N ARG A 107 -5.94 -4.01 -26.75
CA ARG A 107 -5.05 -4.99 -26.11
C ARG A 107 -4.68 -4.40 -24.76
N MET A 108 -5.44 -4.78 -23.74
CA MET A 108 -5.16 -4.45 -22.35
C MET A 108 -3.68 -4.69 -22.11
N GLU A 109 -2.95 -3.66 -21.65
CA GLU A 109 -1.56 -3.85 -21.28
C GLU A 109 -1.52 -4.93 -20.19
N LYS A 110 -0.65 -5.93 -20.36
CA LYS A 110 -0.48 -6.99 -19.35
C LYS A 110 -0.10 -6.42 -17.98
N VAL A 111 0.71 -5.36 -17.98
CA VAL A 111 1.24 -4.71 -16.79
C VAL A 111 1.16 -3.20 -16.94
N GLU A 112 0.46 -2.54 -16.03
CA GLU A 112 0.40 -1.07 -15.97
C GLU A 112 1.65 -0.52 -15.27
N HIS A 113 2.18 0.61 -15.74
CA HIS A 113 3.28 1.26 -15.05
C HIS A 113 2.78 2.01 -13.81
N LEU A 114 3.39 1.74 -12.66
CA LEU A 114 3.06 2.40 -11.39
C LEU A 114 4.07 3.50 -11.07
N PRO A 115 3.64 4.75 -10.85
CA PRO A 115 4.56 5.82 -10.46
C PRO A 115 5.14 5.56 -9.07
N GLY A 116 6.45 5.77 -8.93
CA GLY A 116 7.15 5.59 -7.66
C GLY A 116 8.66 5.80 -7.76
N PRO A 117 9.34 5.92 -6.61
CA PRO A 117 10.79 6.05 -6.59
C PRO A 117 11.47 4.75 -7.06
N SER A 118 12.53 4.89 -7.85
CA SER A 118 13.35 3.76 -8.32
C SER A 118 14.29 3.24 -7.23
N ILE A 119 14.39 1.93 -7.13
CA ILE A 119 15.30 1.22 -6.21
C ILE A 119 16.59 0.70 -6.86
N LYS A 120 16.87 1.03 -8.14
CA LYS A 120 18.00 0.45 -8.91
C LYS A 120 19.38 0.53 -8.21
N ASN A 121 19.60 1.56 -7.38
CA ASN A 121 20.86 1.77 -6.67
C ASN A 121 20.75 1.48 -5.16
N GLN A 122 19.78 0.65 -4.75
CA GLN A 122 19.58 0.26 -3.35
C GLN A 122 19.76 -1.25 -3.22
N SER A 123 20.89 -1.68 -2.65
CA SER A 123 21.29 -3.09 -2.59
C SER A 123 20.29 -3.98 -1.84
N ALA A 124 19.84 -3.59 -0.64
CA ALA A 124 18.85 -4.36 0.11
C ALA A 124 17.52 -4.46 -0.62
N ALA A 125 17.03 -3.34 -1.16
CA ALA A 125 15.79 -3.35 -1.93
C ALA A 125 15.89 -4.25 -3.16
N ARG A 126 17.04 -4.26 -3.86
CA ARG A 126 17.27 -5.16 -4.99
C ARG A 126 17.30 -6.63 -4.56
N LYS A 127 18.06 -6.97 -3.51
CA LYS A 127 18.10 -8.34 -2.95
C LYS A 127 16.71 -8.83 -2.57
N ASN A 128 15.91 -7.96 -1.95
CA ASN A 128 14.53 -8.23 -1.59
C ASN A 128 13.64 -8.45 -2.82
N LEU A 129 13.80 -7.64 -3.87
CA LEU A 129 13.07 -7.82 -5.12
C LEU A 129 13.44 -9.15 -5.79
N ASP A 130 14.73 -9.49 -5.84
CA ASP A 130 15.22 -10.74 -6.41
C ASP A 130 14.65 -11.96 -5.66
N LYS A 131 14.49 -11.88 -4.33
CA LYS A 131 13.79 -12.91 -3.55
C LYS A 131 12.32 -13.06 -3.95
N ILE A 132 11.58 -11.96 -4.15
CA ILE A 132 10.18 -12.04 -4.59
C ILE A 132 10.12 -12.67 -5.99
N LEU A 133 11.02 -12.30 -6.90
CA LEU A 133 11.10 -12.92 -8.22
C LEU A 133 11.35 -14.43 -8.13
N GLN A 134 12.28 -14.87 -7.28
CA GLN A 134 12.54 -16.30 -7.05
C GLN A 134 11.30 -17.04 -6.51
N HIS A 135 10.54 -16.41 -5.61
CA HIS A 135 9.29 -16.98 -5.12
C HIS A 135 8.22 -17.07 -6.22
N LEU A 136 8.11 -16.06 -7.09
CA LEU A 136 7.19 -16.09 -8.24
C LEU A 136 7.56 -17.12 -9.31
N GLU A 137 8.83 -17.53 -9.40
CA GLU A 137 9.27 -18.60 -10.30
C GLU A 137 9.00 -20.01 -9.75
N ASN A 138 8.67 -20.13 -8.47
CA ASN A 138 8.38 -21.40 -7.83
C ASN A 138 6.89 -21.75 -7.96
N ASP A 139 6.58 -22.83 -8.69
CA ASP A 139 5.20 -23.26 -8.95
C ASP A 139 4.46 -23.75 -7.68
N GLU A 140 5.19 -24.06 -6.60
CA GLU A 140 4.60 -24.42 -5.30
C GLU A 140 4.14 -23.21 -4.50
N VAL A 141 4.53 -22.00 -4.89
CA VAL A 141 4.20 -20.75 -4.20
C VAL A 141 3.08 -20.06 -4.96
N GLY A 142 1.89 -19.97 -4.36
CA GLY A 142 0.75 -19.24 -4.90
C GLY A 142 0.61 -17.85 -4.30
N ILE A 143 0.64 -17.75 -2.97
CA ILE A 143 0.41 -16.53 -2.20
C ILE A 143 1.69 -16.14 -1.43
N ILE A 144 2.21 -14.95 -1.70
CA ILE A 144 3.41 -14.39 -1.06
C ILE A 144 3.00 -13.28 -0.10
N GLY A 145 3.32 -13.43 1.18
CA GLY A 145 3.12 -12.39 2.20
C GLY A 145 4.36 -11.54 2.41
N VAL A 146 4.38 -10.32 1.87
CA VAL A 146 5.45 -9.33 2.10
C VAL A 146 5.07 -8.44 3.29
N TRP A 147 5.77 -8.57 4.41
CA TRP A 147 5.38 -7.88 5.65
C TRP A 147 6.54 -7.18 6.34
N GLY A 148 6.24 -6.32 7.33
CA GLY A 148 7.24 -5.55 8.08
C GLY A 148 6.71 -4.21 8.59
N ALA A 149 7.55 -3.42 9.24
CA ALA A 149 7.16 -2.16 9.89
C ALA A 149 6.52 -1.12 8.94
N GLY A 150 5.72 -0.21 9.52
CA GLY A 150 5.17 0.93 8.79
C GLY A 150 6.30 1.84 8.27
N GLY A 151 6.28 2.18 6.98
CA GLY A 151 7.33 3.02 6.38
C GLY A 151 8.62 2.30 5.96
N ILE A 152 8.68 0.97 6.09
CA ILE A 152 9.87 0.16 5.75
C ILE A 152 10.12 0.02 4.23
N GLY A 153 9.17 0.43 3.38
CA GLY A 153 9.34 0.42 1.92
C GLY A 153 8.70 -0.75 1.16
N LYS A 154 7.82 -1.56 1.78
CA LYS A 154 7.09 -2.67 1.11
C LYS A 154 6.37 -2.23 -0.17
N THR A 155 5.56 -1.17 -0.10
CA THR A 155 4.85 -0.63 -1.28
C THR A 155 5.82 -0.22 -2.37
N THR A 156 6.93 0.43 -2.02
CA THR A 156 7.98 0.82 -2.98
C THR A 156 8.61 -0.40 -3.64
N LEU A 157 8.90 -1.44 -2.85
CA LEU A 157 9.47 -2.70 -3.33
C LEU A 157 8.55 -3.36 -4.38
N VAL A 158 7.28 -3.56 -4.04
CA VAL A 158 6.32 -4.26 -4.92
C VAL A 158 5.92 -3.40 -6.13
N LYS A 159 5.93 -2.07 -6.03
CA LYS A 159 5.79 -1.18 -7.21
C LYS A 159 6.94 -1.35 -8.21
N ASN A 160 8.17 -1.45 -7.71
CA ASN A 160 9.34 -1.68 -8.56
C ASN A 160 9.31 -3.07 -9.19
N LEU A 161 8.88 -4.10 -8.46
CA LEU A 161 8.60 -5.43 -9.00
C LEU A 161 7.60 -5.36 -10.18
N ASN A 162 6.43 -4.76 -9.98
CA ASN A 162 5.43 -4.58 -11.04
C ASN A 162 6.05 -3.91 -12.29
N ASN A 163 6.80 -2.83 -12.09
CA ASN A 163 7.42 -2.11 -13.21
C ASN A 163 8.54 -2.89 -13.90
N GLU A 164 9.20 -3.81 -13.19
CA GLU A 164 10.20 -4.72 -13.75
C GLU A 164 9.55 -5.83 -14.57
N LEU A 165 8.41 -6.38 -14.13
CA LEU A 165 7.62 -7.34 -14.91
C LEU A 165 7.20 -6.79 -16.30
N LYS A 166 7.09 -5.46 -16.45
CA LYS A 166 6.85 -4.82 -17.76
C LYS A 166 8.08 -4.84 -18.69
N GLN A 167 9.29 -4.90 -18.13
CA GLN A 167 10.57 -4.82 -18.85
C GLN A 167 11.26 -6.18 -19.03
N ILE A 168 10.84 -7.20 -18.28
CA ILE A 168 11.45 -8.53 -18.34
C ILE A 168 11.32 -9.12 -19.74
N ASP A 169 12.44 -9.62 -20.25
CA ASP A 169 12.47 -10.40 -21.48
C ASP A 169 11.78 -11.76 -21.23
N MET A 170 10.57 -11.90 -21.76
CA MET A 170 9.74 -13.08 -21.61
C MET A 170 10.35 -14.35 -22.23
N SER A 171 11.44 -14.23 -23.02
CA SER A 171 12.18 -15.39 -23.54
C SER A 171 13.10 -16.03 -22.48
N ILE A 172 13.50 -15.27 -21.45
CA ILE A 172 14.43 -15.72 -20.40
C ILE A 172 13.67 -16.21 -19.17
N TRP A 173 12.56 -15.55 -18.84
CA TRP A 173 11.75 -15.84 -17.64
C TRP A 173 10.31 -16.18 -17.99
N SER A 174 10.12 -17.31 -18.67
CA SER A 174 8.80 -17.75 -19.16
C SER A 174 7.76 -17.93 -18.03
N LYS A 175 8.20 -18.24 -16.82
CA LYS A 175 7.35 -18.39 -15.63
C LYS A 175 6.84 -17.07 -15.05
N LEU A 176 7.54 -15.96 -15.31
CA LEU A 176 7.12 -14.61 -14.90
C LEU A 176 6.21 -13.92 -15.93
N SER A 177 5.77 -14.68 -16.96
CA SER A 177 4.87 -14.18 -18.00
C SER A 177 3.41 -14.28 -17.55
N PHE A 178 2.98 -13.34 -16.72
CA PHE A 178 1.58 -13.19 -16.36
C PHE A 178 0.76 -12.70 -17.55
N GLY A 179 -0.43 -13.26 -17.75
CA GLY A 179 -1.43 -12.76 -18.70
C GLY A 179 -1.91 -11.35 -18.31
N VAL A 180 -2.10 -11.14 -17.00
CA VAL A 180 -2.45 -9.83 -16.44
C VAL A 180 -1.84 -9.62 -15.05
N VAL A 181 -1.42 -8.40 -14.74
CA VAL A 181 -1.01 -7.95 -13.41
C VAL A 181 -1.98 -6.87 -12.92
N ILE A 182 -2.53 -7.09 -11.73
CA ILE A 182 -3.61 -6.28 -11.14
C ILE A 182 -3.12 -5.72 -9.81
N TRP A 183 -2.93 -4.39 -9.76
CA TRP A 183 -2.61 -3.69 -8.53
C TRP A 183 -3.88 -3.21 -7.84
N ILE A 184 -4.03 -3.53 -6.55
CA ILE A 184 -5.19 -3.13 -5.76
C ILE A 184 -4.69 -2.51 -4.45
N THR A 185 -5.08 -1.27 -4.19
CA THR A 185 -4.89 -0.67 -2.86
C THR A 185 -6.12 -1.01 -2.02
N VAL A 186 -5.90 -1.77 -0.95
CA VAL A 186 -6.98 -2.23 -0.07
C VAL A 186 -7.45 -1.07 0.81
N PRO A 187 -8.77 -0.79 0.89
CA PRO A 187 -9.30 0.22 1.80
C PRO A 187 -9.00 -0.13 3.26
N LYS A 188 -8.77 0.89 4.08
CA LYS A 188 -8.66 0.71 5.53
C LYS A 188 -9.98 0.17 6.11
N PRO A 189 -9.93 -0.58 7.22
CA PRO A 189 -11.11 -1.14 7.87
C PRO A 189 -12.14 -0.07 8.31
N PRO A 190 -13.44 -0.41 8.31
CA PRO A 190 -14.01 -1.68 7.84
C PRO A 190 -13.87 -1.81 6.31
N ILE A 191 -13.48 -3.00 5.84
CA ILE A 191 -13.17 -3.22 4.42
C ILE A 191 -14.45 -3.19 3.58
N ASP A 192 -14.46 -2.35 2.56
CA ASP A 192 -15.50 -2.29 1.53
C ASP A 192 -15.06 -3.13 0.33
N ILE A 193 -15.55 -4.38 0.26
CA ILE A 193 -15.20 -5.35 -0.80
C ILE A 193 -15.59 -4.82 -2.18
N ARG A 194 -16.66 -4.02 -2.30
CA ARG A 194 -17.06 -3.44 -3.60
C ARG A 194 -16.00 -2.52 -4.17
N LYS A 195 -15.26 -1.78 -3.33
CA LYS A 195 -14.13 -0.95 -3.79
C LYS A 195 -12.95 -1.78 -4.28
N VAL A 196 -12.72 -2.95 -3.68
CA VAL A 196 -11.70 -3.91 -4.14
C VAL A 196 -12.12 -4.49 -5.49
N GLN A 197 -13.35 -4.99 -5.60
CA GLN A 197 -13.92 -5.52 -6.83
C GLN A 197 -13.96 -4.48 -7.96
N ALA A 198 -14.30 -3.22 -7.65
CA ALA A 198 -14.30 -2.13 -8.63
C ALA A 198 -12.91 -1.84 -9.19
N GLN A 199 -11.85 -1.88 -8.36
CA GLN A 199 -10.47 -1.73 -8.83
C GLN A 199 -10.09 -2.85 -9.80
N ILE A 200 -10.41 -4.11 -9.47
CA ILE A 200 -10.19 -5.25 -10.35
C ILE A 200 -10.98 -5.09 -11.64
N ALA A 201 -12.26 -4.74 -11.54
CA ALA A 201 -13.15 -4.62 -12.68
C ALA A 201 -12.70 -3.55 -13.66
N ASN A 202 -12.26 -2.39 -13.15
CA ASN A 202 -11.69 -1.32 -13.95
C ASN A 202 -10.41 -1.79 -14.66
N ARG A 203 -9.52 -2.49 -13.95
CA ARG A 203 -8.29 -3.04 -14.51
C ARG A 203 -8.55 -4.08 -15.61
N LEU A 204 -9.60 -4.88 -15.45
CA LEU A 204 -10.02 -5.92 -16.38
C LEU A 204 -10.97 -5.42 -17.49
N ASN A 205 -11.37 -4.15 -17.43
CA ASN A 205 -12.40 -3.55 -18.30
C ASN A 205 -13.72 -4.36 -18.34
N ILE A 206 -14.13 -4.92 -17.19
CA ILE A 206 -15.41 -5.64 -17.05
C ILE A 206 -16.45 -4.75 -16.37
N LYS A 207 -17.71 -4.89 -16.78
CA LYS A 207 -18.82 -4.15 -16.17
C LYS A 207 -19.28 -4.85 -14.88
N VAL A 208 -18.84 -4.33 -13.75
CA VAL A 208 -19.44 -4.64 -12.44
C VAL A 208 -20.72 -3.84 -12.26
N ASP A 209 -21.69 -4.47 -11.62
CA ASP A 209 -22.96 -3.84 -11.30
C ASP A 209 -22.80 -3.06 -9.99
N THR A 210 -22.97 -1.74 -10.05
CA THR A 210 -22.90 -0.88 -8.87
C THR A 210 -24.11 -1.06 -7.95
N GLU A 211 -25.26 -1.49 -8.49
CA GLU A 211 -26.49 -1.76 -7.75
C GLU A 211 -26.67 -3.25 -7.41
N GLY A 212 -25.93 -4.12 -8.10
CA GLY A 212 -25.92 -5.56 -7.89
C GLY A 212 -25.26 -6.02 -6.58
N SER A 213 -25.25 -7.34 -6.37
CA SER A 213 -24.65 -7.97 -5.19
C SER A 213 -23.13 -8.19 -5.35
N GLU A 214 -22.40 -8.26 -4.22
CA GLU A 214 -20.96 -8.53 -4.20
C GLU A 214 -20.63 -9.88 -4.84
N GLU A 215 -21.49 -10.88 -4.63
CA GLU A 215 -21.35 -12.22 -5.19
C GLU A 215 -21.48 -12.23 -6.71
N SER A 216 -22.36 -11.39 -7.28
CA SER A 216 -22.49 -11.26 -8.73
C SER A 216 -21.22 -10.65 -9.34
N ASN A 217 -20.63 -9.65 -8.69
CA ASN A 217 -19.40 -9.02 -9.15
C ASN A 217 -18.20 -9.97 -9.00
N ALA A 218 -18.10 -10.68 -7.87
CA ALA A 218 -17.10 -11.73 -7.66
C ALA A 218 -17.18 -12.81 -8.74
N SER A 219 -18.39 -13.27 -9.08
CA SER A 219 -18.59 -14.30 -10.11
C SER A 219 -18.10 -13.84 -11.49
N LYS A 220 -18.31 -12.58 -11.86
CA LYS A 220 -17.82 -12.01 -13.13
C LYS A 220 -16.30 -11.91 -13.16
N ILE A 221 -15.70 -11.43 -12.06
CA ILE A 221 -14.24 -11.35 -11.91
C ILE A 221 -13.62 -12.74 -12.00
N TYR A 222 -14.18 -13.71 -11.28
CA TYR A 222 -13.70 -15.08 -11.24
C TYR A 222 -13.74 -15.74 -12.62
N GLN A 223 -14.85 -15.62 -13.35
CA GLN A 223 -14.98 -16.18 -14.70
C GLN A 223 -13.95 -15.60 -15.65
N TRP A 224 -13.68 -14.30 -15.58
CA TRP A 224 -12.66 -13.64 -16.40
C TRP A 224 -11.27 -14.18 -16.07
N LEU A 225 -10.87 -14.14 -14.80
CA LEU A 225 -9.53 -14.58 -14.36
C LEU A 225 -9.30 -16.07 -14.62
N LYS A 226 -10.35 -16.89 -14.55
CA LYS A 226 -10.24 -18.33 -14.84
C LYS A 226 -9.99 -18.62 -16.31
N GLN A 227 -10.41 -17.75 -17.22
CA GLN A 227 -10.15 -17.88 -18.66
C GLN A 227 -8.76 -17.39 -19.05
N GLU A 228 -8.18 -16.47 -18.27
CA GLU A 228 -6.83 -15.98 -18.50
C GLU A 228 -5.78 -17.07 -18.23
N LYS A 229 -4.68 -17.06 -18.98
CA LYS A 229 -3.63 -18.08 -18.86
C LYS A 229 -2.96 -18.06 -17.48
N SER A 230 -2.72 -16.87 -16.95
CA SER A 230 -2.12 -16.62 -15.64
C SER A 230 -2.37 -15.19 -15.20
N PHE A 231 -2.42 -14.94 -13.89
CA PHE A 231 -2.55 -13.60 -13.35
C PHE A 231 -1.64 -13.38 -12.14
N LEU A 232 -1.28 -12.13 -11.90
CA LEU A 232 -0.71 -11.69 -10.62
C LEU A 232 -1.62 -10.63 -10.01
N VAL A 233 -2.17 -10.91 -8.83
CA VAL A 233 -2.92 -9.92 -8.05
C VAL A 233 -2.03 -9.40 -6.92
N ILE A 234 -1.86 -8.09 -6.85
CA ILE A 234 -1.11 -7.43 -5.78
C ILE A 234 -2.10 -6.71 -4.89
N LEU A 235 -2.27 -7.20 -3.66
CA LEU A 235 -3.06 -6.59 -2.60
C LEU A 235 -2.15 -5.71 -1.74
N GLU A 236 -2.24 -4.40 -1.94
CA GLU A 236 -1.42 -3.42 -1.24
C GLU A 236 -2.05 -2.90 0.05
N ASP A 237 -1.21 -2.82 1.10
CA ASP A 237 -1.51 -2.32 2.45
C ASP A 237 -2.78 -2.96 3.04
N VAL A 238 -2.73 -4.29 3.23
CA VAL A 238 -3.85 -5.07 3.79
C VAL A 238 -3.84 -5.04 5.32
N TRP A 239 -4.94 -4.57 5.93
CA TRP A 239 -5.07 -4.38 7.39
C TRP A 239 -5.90 -5.46 8.08
N GLU A 240 -6.84 -6.07 7.36
CA GLU A 240 -7.66 -7.21 7.81
C GLU A 240 -7.69 -8.24 6.69
N ALA A 241 -7.84 -9.51 7.04
CA ALA A 241 -7.87 -10.58 6.05
C ALA A 241 -9.09 -10.43 5.10
N ILE A 242 -8.86 -10.71 3.82
CA ILE A 242 -9.84 -10.63 2.75
C ILE A 242 -10.00 -12.02 2.14
N ASP A 243 -11.22 -12.54 2.11
CA ASP A 243 -11.45 -13.76 1.36
C ASP A 243 -11.36 -13.50 -0.14
N LEU A 244 -10.41 -14.15 -0.81
CA LEU A 244 -10.23 -14.04 -2.26
C LEU A 244 -11.48 -14.50 -3.02
N ASP A 245 -12.24 -15.45 -2.46
CA ASP A 245 -13.46 -15.96 -3.09
C ASP A 245 -14.56 -14.88 -3.10
N TYR A 246 -14.70 -14.08 -2.03
CA TYR A 246 -15.63 -12.94 -1.98
C TYR A 246 -15.21 -11.80 -2.91
N VAL A 247 -13.91 -11.67 -3.19
CA VAL A 247 -13.40 -10.70 -4.18
C VAL A 247 -13.61 -11.22 -5.61
N GLY A 248 -13.65 -12.54 -5.79
CA GLY A 248 -13.71 -13.21 -7.09
C GLY A 248 -12.34 -13.58 -7.67
N VAL A 249 -11.28 -13.54 -6.87
CA VAL A 249 -9.93 -13.94 -7.31
C VAL A 249 -9.79 -15.45 -7.12
N PRO A 250 -9.52 -16.24 -8.18
CA PRO A 250 -9.29 -17.67 -8.04
C PRO A 250 -8.12 -17.96 -7.10
N GLN A 251 -8.22 -19.03 -6.32
CA GLN A 251 -7.11 -19.50 -5.50
C GLN A 251 -5.93 -19.91 -6.40
N PRO A 252 -4.71 -19.36 -6.20
CA PRO A 252 -3.54 -19.67 -7.04
C PRO A 252 -3.25 -21.16 -7.22
N LYS A 253 -3.42 -21.97 -6.17
CA LYS A 253 -3.28 -23.43 -6.22
C LYS A 253 -4.17 -24.13 -7.27
N ASP A 254 -5.31 -23.51 -7.61
CA ASP A 254 -6.30 -24.03 -8.55
C ASP A 254 -6.16 -23.39 -9.96
N HIS A 255 -5.14 -22.56 -10.16
CA HIS A 255 -4.87 -21.84 -11.41
C HIS A 255 -3.37 -21.71 -11.67
N ALA A 256 -2.82 -22.67 -12.44
CA ALA A 256 -1.39 -22.80 -12.65
C ALA A 256 -0.73 -21.54 -13.22
N GLY A 257 0.38 -21.13 -12.61
CA GLY A 257 1.16 -19.94 -13.02
C GLY A 257 0.55 -18.61 -12.57
N SER A 258 -0.48 -18.63 -11.72
CA SER A 258 -1.04 -17.42 -11.11
C SER A 258 -0.54 -17.23 -9.69
N ASN A 259 -0.45 -15.97 -9.26
CA ASN A 259 0.07 -15.60 -7.95
C ASN A 259 -0.73 -14.48 -7.29
N VAL A 260 -0.66 -14.41 -5.96
CA VAL A 260 -1.11 -13.27 -5.17
C VAL A 260 0.05 -12.76 -4.33
N ILE A 261 0.32 -11.46 -4.38
CA ILE A 261 1.24 -10.80 -3.45
C ILE A 261 0.42 -9.95 -2.50
N ILE A 262 0.67 -10.11 -1.20
CA ILE A 262 0.06 -9.31 -0.15
C ILE A 262 1.15 -8.44 0.44
N THR A 263 0.90 -7.14 0.59
CA THR A 263 1.73 -6.32 1.48
C THR A 263 0.95 -5.98 2.74
N SER A 264 1.53 -6.26 3.91
CA SER A 264 0.90 -5.94 5.19
C SER A 264 1.90 -5.46 6.22
N ARG A 265 1.41 -4.81 7.27
CA ARG A 265 2.18 -4.50 8.48
C ARG A 265 2.04 -5.60 9.53
N PHE A 266 1.07 -6.49 9.35
CA PHE A 266 0.59 -7.41 10.36
C PHE A 266 0.82 -8.83 9.87
N LEU A 267 1.74 -9.56 10.51
CA LEU A 267 1.98 -10.96 10.18
C LEU A 267 0.70 -11.80 10.35
N ASP A 268 -0.10 -11.51 11.37
CA ASP A 268 -1.38 -12.19 11.60
C ASP A 268 -2.32 -12.11 10.38
N VAL A 269 -2.34 -10.97 9.70
CA VAL A 269 -3.16 -10.79 8.49
C VAL A 269 -2.64 -11.66 7.35
N CYS A 270 -1.32 -11.72 7.16
CA CYS A 270 -0.71 -12.63 6.20
C CYS A 270 -1.05 -14.10 6.51
N ASN A 271 -0.99 -14.51 7.78
CA ASN A 271 -1.33 -15.87 8.21
C ASN A 271 -2.82 -16.19 7.99
N GLN A 272 -3.72 -15.26 8.33
CA GLN A 272 -5.16 -15.43 8.09
C GLN A 272 -5.49 -15.55 6.60
N MET A 273 -4.70 -14.90 5.73
CA MET A 273 -4.77 -15.02 4.27
C MET A 273 -4.16 -16.32 3.73
N LYS A 274 -3.63 -17.21 4.59
CA LYS A 274 -3.08 -18.52 4.24
C LYS A 274 -1.97 -18.44 3.18
N ILE A 275 -1.01 -17.54 3.41
CA ILE A 275 0.18 -17.40 2.56
C ILE A 275 0.97 -18.72 2.47
N ASP A 276 1.59 -18.98 1.30
CA ASP A 276 2.46 -20.15 1.11
C ASP A 276 3.90 -19.85 1.55
N THR A 277 4.33 -18.60 1.38
CA THR A 277 5.64 -18.13 1.85
C THR A 277 5.54 -16.71 2.38
N GLU A 278 6.27 -16.45 3.46
CA GLU A 278 6.44 -15.11 3.99
C GLU A 278 7.77 -14.49 3.56
N MET A 279 7.79 -13.17 3.49
CA MET A 279 8.99 -12.37 3.32
C MET A 279 8.91 -11.12 4.19
N LYS A 280 9.66 -11.14 5.29
CA LYS A 280 9.83 -9.96 6.15
C LYS A 280 10.82 -8.98 5.50
N VAL A 281 10.41 -7.72 5.38
CA VAL A 281 11.26 -6.59 4.97
C VAL A 281 11.83 -5.94 6.21
N TYR A 282 13.16 -5.88 6.28
CA TYR A 282 13.93 -5.33 7.40
C TYR A 282 14.36 -3.89 7.13
N THR A 283 14.86 -3.24 8.17
CA THR A 283 15.50 -1.92 8.10
C THR A 283 16.77 -1.96 7.25
N LEU A 284 17.18 -0.78 6.77
CA LEU A 284 18.43 -0.62 6.06
C LEU A 284 19.60 -0.71 7.04
N ASP A 285 20.72 -1.27 6.58
CA ASP A 285 21.96 -1.19 7.35
C ASP A 285 22.51 0.25 7.38
N GLU A 286 23.54 0.51 8.20
CA GLU A 286 24.10 1.87 8.33
C GLU A 286 24.58 2.45 7.00
N ASN A 287 25.19 1.65 6.13
CA ASN A 287 25.73 2.12 4.85
C ASN A 287 24.60 2.44 3.87
N GLU A 288 23.59 1.58 3.80
CA GLU A 288 22.41 1.77 2.96
C GLU A 288 21.57 2.97 3.43
N SER A 289 21.46 3.13 4.75
CA SER A 289 20.80 4.27 5.39
C SER A 289 21.50 5.58 5.05
N TRP A 290 22.83 5.61 5.19
CA TRP A 290 23.64 6.77 4.86
C TRP A 290 23.54 7.13 3.39
N ALA A 291 23.59 6.14 2.49
CA ALA A 291 23.43 6.35 1.06
C ALA A 291 22.05 6.94 0.70
N LEU A 292 20.98 6.45 1.34
CA LEU A 292 19.64 7.01 1.16
C LEU A 292 19.52 8.43 1.73
N PHE A 293 20.16 8.70 2.86
CA PHE A 293 20.17 10.01 3.51
C PHE A 293 20.86 11.06 2.62
N ILE A 294 22.08 10.78 2.13
CA ILE A 294 22.81 11.67 1.20
C ILE A 294 21.98 11.92 -0.06
N LYS A 295 21.40 10.87 -0.65
CA LYS A 295 20.55 11.01 -1.85
C LYS A 295 19.39 11.98 -1.63
N THR A 296 18.88 12.07 -0.41
CA THR A 296 17.73 12.89 -0.04
C THR A 296 18.14 14.33 0.29
N VAL A 297 19.17 14.51 1.12
CA VAL A 297 19.64 15.83 1.57
C VAL A 297 20.40 16.56 0.47
N GLY A 298 21.24 15.84 -0.26
CA GLY A 298 22.27 16.37 -1.15
C GLY A 298 23.64 16.52 -0.47
N ASP A 299 24.60 17.05 -1.22
CA ASP A 299 26.03 17.03 -0.87
C ASP A 299 26.40 17.84 0.39
N VAL A 300 25.52 18.71 0.88
CA VAL A 300 25.73 19.46 2.12
C VAL A 300 25.94 18.54 3.33
N ALA A 301 25.41 17.32 3.29
CA ALA A 301 25.62 16.31 4.33
C ALA A 301 27.09 15.85 4.43
N ASN A 302 27.92 16.06 3.41
CA ASN A 302 29.33 15.67 3.37
C ASN A 302 30.28 16.82 3.77
N TRP A 303 29.75 17.99 4.12
CA TRP A 303 30.60 19.12 4.52
C TRP A 303 31.22 18.84 5.88
N LYS A 304 32.51 19.16 6.05
CA LYS A 304 33.30 18.81 7.24
C LYS A 304 32.64 19.18 8.59
N ASP A 305 31.96 20.32 8.65
CA ASP A 305 31.32 20.81 9.88
C ASP A 305 29.89 20.27 10.09
N ILE A 306 29.32 19.61 9.08
CA ILE A 306 27.96 19.06 9.04
C ILE A 306 27.97 17.53 9.09
N GLU A 307 28.91 16.87 8.42
CA GLU A 307 28.99 15.41 8.28
C GLU A 307 28.85 14.66 9.61
N PRO A 308 29.55 15.04 10.71
CA PRO A 308 29.37 14.37 11.99
C PRO A 308 27.91 14.45 12.50
N LEU A 309 27.25 15.59 12.33
CA LEU A 309 25.85 15.79 12.75
C LEU A 309 24.88 15.07 11.82
N ALA A 310 25.20 15.02 10.53
CA ALA A 310 24.40 14.33 9.52
C ALA A 310 24.40 12.81 9.74
N ILE A 311 25.56 12.23 10.07
CA ILE A 311 25.69 10.82 10.42
C ILE A 311 24.86 10.51 11.66
N GLU A 312 24.95 11.34 12.70
CA GLU A 312 24.15 11.16 13.92
C GLU A 312 22.64 11.25 13.63
N ILE A 313 22.19 12.25 12.85
CA ILE A 313 20.77 12.35 12.45
C ILE A 313 20.32 11.14 11.64
N ALA A 314 21.15 10.62 10.73
CA ALA A 314 20.84 9.41 9.98
C ALA A 314 20.73 8.19 10.90
N ARG A 315 21.58 8.09 11.93
CA ARG A 315 21.51 7.05 12.96
C ARG A 315 20.23 7.14 13.80
N GLU A 316 19.77 8.33 14.16
CA GLU A 316 18.48 8.52 14.87
C GLU A 316 17.27 8.03 14.03
N CYS A 317 17.43 7.87 12.70
CA CYS A 317 16.38 7.27 11.87
C CYS A 317 16.37 5.73 11.93
N ASP A 318 17.37 5.11 12.56
CA ASP A 318 17.52 3.67 12.85
C ASP A 318 17.17 2.77 11.65
N GLY A 319 17.66 3.15 10.47
CA GLY A 319 17.49 2.39 9.24
C GLY A 319 16.09 2.40 8.60
N LEU A 320 15.12 3.15 9.15
CA LEU A 320 13.76 3.24 8.61
C LEU A 320 13.71 4.18 7.37
N PRO A 321 13.47 3.67 6.15
CA PRO A 321 13.54 4.47 4.91
C PRO A 321 12.63 5.71 4.90
N LEU A 322 11.42 5.59 5.46
CA LEU A 322 10.48 6.70 5.56
C LEU A 322 11.02 7.82 6.46
N ALA A 323 11.59 7.48 7.63
CA ALA A 323 12.19 8.45 8.54
C ALA A 323 13.38 9.14 7.88
N ILE A 324 14.30 8.36 7.29
CA ILE A 324 15.47 8.86 6.57
C ILE A 324 15.07 9.87 5.48
N THR A 325 14.07 9.51 4.67
CA THR A 325 13.64 10.36 3.55
C THR A 325 12.94 11.63 4.03
N VAL A 326 12.08 11.54 5.07
CA VAL A 326 11.34 12.70 5.59
C VAL A 326 12.27 13.67 6.31
N ILE A 327 13.12 13.14 7.20
CA ILE A 327 14.08 13.95 7.97
C ILE A 327 15.13 14.53 7.02
N GLY A 328 15.70 13.73 6.12
CA GLY A 328 16.64 14.20 5.10
C GLY A 328 16.05 15.33 4.23
N ALA A 329 14.78 15.18 3.79
CA ALA A 329 14.11 16.24 3.03
C ALA A 329 13.94 17.53 3.84
N SER A 330 13.72 17.44 5.15
CA SER A 330 13.64 18.60 6.04
C SER A 330 14.98 19.29 6.29
N MET A 331 16.09 18.58 6.06
CA MET A 331 17.45 19.11 6.18
C MET A 331 17.98 19.70 4.87
N ARG A 332 17.29 19.47 3.75
CA ARG A 332 17.70 19.98 2.44
C ARG A 332 17.79 21.51 2.43
N GLY A 333 18.95 22.03 2.03
CA GLY A 333 19.22 23.48 1.96
C GLY A 333 19.62 24.13 3.29
N LYS A 334 19.73 23.37 4.38
CA LYS A 334 20.29 23.85 5.66
C LYS A 334 21.81 23.76 5.61
N ASN A 335 22.46 24.92 5.55
CA ASN A 335 23.91 25.02 5.30
C ASN A 335 24.71 25.42 6.56
N MET A 336 24.05 25.59 7.71
CA MET A 336 24.68 26.01 8.98
C MET A 336 24.62 24.88 10.00
N ALA A 337 25.75 24.54 10.62
CA ALA A 337 25.85 23.45 11.59
C ALA A 337 24.90 23.60 12.78
N GLU A 338 24.57 24.83 13.18
CA GLU A 338 23.62 25.16 14.23
C GLU A 338 22.22 24.58 13.94
N GLN A 339 21.77 24.64 12.68
CA GLN A 339 20.47 24.10 12.28
C GLN A 339 20.43 22.57 12.34
N TRP A 340 21.59 21.92 12.20
CA TRP A 340 21.75 20.47 12.32
C TRP A 340 21.81 20.03 13.79
N LYS A 341 22.50 20.80 14.65
CA LYS A 341 22.51 20.60 16.10
C LYS A 341 21.11 20.72 16.69
N ASP A 342 20.37 21.76 16.33
CA ASP A 342 18.99 21.99 16.76
C ASP A 342 18.06 20.84 16.33
N ALA A 343 18.18 20.39 15.08
CA ALA A 343 17.41 19.26 14.58
C ALA A 343 17.74 17.95 15.32
N LEU A 344 19.03 17.67 15.56
CA LEU A 344 19.48 16.50 16.33
C LEU A 344 18.96 16.54 17.77
N GLU A 345 19.01 17.69 18.43
CA GLU A 345 18.48 17.87 19.78
C GLU A 345 16.96 17.64 19.83
N SER A 346 16.22 18.14 18.84
CA SER A 346 14.77 17.92 18.73
C SER A 346 14.43 16.43 18.53
N LEU A 347 15.20 15.70 17.71
CA LEU A 347 15.00 14.27 17.49
C LEU A 347 15.22 13.48 18.79
N ARG A 348 16.30 13.76 19.51
CA ARG A 348 16.64 13.09 20.78
C ARG A 348 15.64 13.32 21.91
N LYS A 349 14.88 14.41 21.86
CA LYS A 349 13.78 14.69 22.80
C LYS A 349 12.49 13.96 22.46
N SER A 350 12.44 13.22 21.33
CA SER A 350 11.22 12.62 20.77
C SER A 350 10.09 13.66 20.59
N GLU A 351 10.45 14.93 20.41
CA GLU A 351 9.54 16.04 20.18
C GLU A 351 9.56 16.38 18.69
N PRO A 352 8.50 16.03 17.93
CA PRO A 352 8.45 16.36 16.52
C PRO A 352 8.04 17.83 16.37
N ASN A 353 8.95 18.76 16.71
CA ASN A 353 8.73 20.21 16.62
C ASN A 353 8.36 20.64 15.19
N ALA A 354 8.79 19.87 14.19
CA ALA A 354 8.30 19.99 12.82
C ALA A 354 7.03 19.17 12.61
N THR A 355 5.90 19.85 12.42
CA THR A 355 4.59 19.29 11.99
C THR A 355 4.73 18.27 10.85
N TYR A 356 5.68 18.49 9.93
CA TYR A 356 5.94 17.60 8.80
C TYR A 356 6.45 16.21 9.22
N VAL A 357 7.40 16.11 10.16
CA VAL A 357 7.95 14.82 10.63
C VAL A 357 6.87 14.06 11.40
N ARG A 358 6.13 14.75 12.27
CA ARG A 358 4.97 14.19 12.98
C ARG A 358 3.97 13.58 12.02
N ASP A 359 3.58 14.33 11.00
CA ASP A 359 2.50 13.93 10.10
C ASP A 359 2.91 12.83 9.11
N LYS A 360 4.19 12.77 8.72
CA LYS A 360 4.69 11.83 7.71
C LYS A 360 5.35 10.58 8.28
N VAL A 361 5.88 10.61 9.50
CA VAL A 361 6.56 9.45 10.14
C VAL A 361 5.74 8.98 11.33
N TYR A 362 5.53 9.84 12.32
CA TYR A 362 4.96 9.42 13.60
C TYR A 362 3.51 8.94 13.45
N LYS A 363 2.68 9.65 12.67
CA LYS A 363 1.31 9.19 12.37
C LYS A 363 1.28 7.85 11.63
N VAL A 364 2.27 7.57 10.77
CA VAL A 364 2.33 6.30 10.02
C VAL A 364 2.60 5.13 10.96
N ILE A 365 3.48 5.28 11.95
CA ILE A 365 3.79 4.24 12.94
C ILE A 365 2.68 4.16 14.00
N LYS A 366 2.16 5.32 14.46
CA LYS A 366 1.04 5.39 15.40
C LYS A 366 -0.16 4.58 14.93
N TRP A 367 -0.43 4.53 13.63
CA TRP A 367 -1.51 3.70 13.10
C TRP A 367 -1.39 2.21 13.46
N SER A 368 -0.18 1.65 13.54
CA SER A 368 -0.01 0.28 14.04
C SER A 368 -0.46 0.16 15.49
N ASN A 369 -0.14 1.16 16.33
CA ASN A 369 -0.65 1.23 17.70
C ASN A 369 -2.18 1.40 17.76
N ASP A 370 -2.76 2.30 16.96
CA ASP A 370 -4.21 2.58 16.96
C ASP A 370 -5.02 1.31 16.60
N SER A 371 -4.44 0.42 15.78
CA SER A 371 -5.04 -0.89 15.45
C SER A 371 -5.06 -1.87 16.64
N LEU A 372 -4.16 -1.70 17.62
CA LEU A 372 -4.12 -2.51 18.84
C LEU A 372 -5.14 -2.02 19.87
N GLU A 373 -5.43 -0.72 19.93
CA GLU A 373 -6.39 -0.13 20.88
C GLU A 373 -7.78 -0.78 20.74
N GLN A 374 -8.16 -1.12 19.50
CA GLN A 374 -9.41 -1.82 19.20
C GLN A 374 -9.46 -3.26 19.76
N ARG A 375 -8.31 -3.87 20.06
CA ARG A 375 -8.21 -5.25 20.58
C ARG A 375 -8.40 -5.33 22.10
N GLY A 376 -8.29 -4.21 22.84
CA GLY A 376 -8.46 -4.16 24.29
C GLY A 376 -7.29 -4.78 25.09
N ASN A 377 -7.53 -5.15 26.35
CA ASN A 377 -6.61 -5.92 27.22
C ASN A 377 -5.31 -5.25 27.68
N GLY A 378 -5.21 -3.91 27.68
CA GLY A 378 -4.03 -3.20 28.20
C GLY A 378 -2.80 -3.22 27.28
N ILE A 379 -2.89 -3.78 26.07
CA ILE A 379 -1.79 -3.90 25.10
C ILE A 379 -1.12 -2.55 24.78
N GLN A 380 -1.91 -1.48 24.67
CA GLN A 380 -1.38 -0.14 24.44
C GLN A 380 -0.52 0.34 25.62
N SER A 381 -0.95 0.07 26.86
CA SER A 381 -0.15 0.42 28.04
C SER A 381 1.15 -0.39 28.09
N CYS A 382 1.09 -1.67 27.73
CA CYS A 382 2.27 -2.51 27.58
C CYS A 382 3.25 -1.98 26.51
N PHE A 383 2.75 -1.60 25.33
CA PHE A 383 3.53 -0.97 24.26
C PHE A 383 4.22 0.31 24.72
N LEU A 384 3.46 1.24 25.32
CA LEU A 384 4.01 2.51 25.79
C LEU A 384 5.06 2.30 26.90
N TYR A 385 4.86 1.31 27.77
CA TYR A 385 5.82 0.96 28.82
C TYR A 385 7.17 0.50 28.28
N CYS A 386 7.21 -0.22 27.15
CA CYS A 386 8.47 -0.62 26.51
C CYS A 386 9.34 0.58 26.12
N SER A 387 8.76 1.76 25.91
CA SER A 387 9.51 2.96 25.55
C SER A 387 10.49 3.40 26.64
N LEU A 388 10.29 2.94 27.87
CA LEU A 388 11.17 3.19 29.03
C LEU A 388 12.55 2.56 28.90
N TYR A 389 12.71 1.52 28.08
CA TYR A 389 13.94 0.72 28.02
C TYR A 389 14.79 1.13 26.83
N PRO A 390 16.00 1.69 27.01
CA PRO A 390 16.82 2.15 25.88
C PRO A 390 17.41 1.00 25.04
N VAL A 391 17.45 -0.22 25.59
CA VAL A 391 18.09 -1.40 25.00
C VAL A 391 17.14 -2.59 24.97
N SER A 392 17.64 -3.77 24.59
CA SER A 392 16.90 -5.02 24.67
C SER A 392 16.43 -5.31 26.09
N ILE A 393 15.26 -5.94 26.19
CA ILE A 393 14.53 -6.16 27.43
C ILE A 393 14.32 -7.66 27.59
N PRO A 394 14.75 -8.28 28.71
CA PRO A 394 14.38 -9.65 29.00
C PRO A 394 12.85 -9.79 29.05
N THR A 395 12.30 -10.77 28.35
CA THR A 395 10.84 -10.98 28.24
C THR A 395 10.20 -11.11 29.63
N ASN A 396 10.82 -11.90 30.50
CA ASN A 396 10.31 -12.14 31.86
C ASN A 396 10.25 -10.86 32.70
N ASP A 397 11.30 -10.03 32.65
CA ASP A 397 11.38 -8.77 33.38
C ASP A 397 10.29 -7.80 32.91
N LEU A 398 10.06 -7.73 31.60
CA LEU A 398 9.02 -6.88 31.02
C LEU A 398 7.63 -7.29 31.49
N ILE A 399 7.33 -8.60 31.46
CA ILE A 399 6.05 -9.15 31.93
C ILE A 399 5.85 -8.90 33.42
N HIS A 400 6.89 -9.06 34.24
CA HIS A 400 6.83 -8.76 35.68
C HIS A 400 6.48 -7.29 35.93
N CYS A 401 7.12 -6.37 35.19
CA CYS A 401 6.83 -4.94 35.31
C CYS A 401 5.40 -4.62 34.87
N TRP A 402 4.93 -5.18 33.75
CA TRP A 402 3.55 -4.99 33.30
C TRP A 402 2.51 -5.54 34.26
N TRP A 403 2.79 -6.68 34.90
CA TRP A 403 1.88 -7.24 35.89
C TRP A 403 1.81 -6.38 37.16
N ALA A 404 2.97 -5.93 37.67
CA ALA A 404 3.05 -5.06 38.83
C ALA A 404 2.41 -3.67 38.59
N GLU A 405 2.46 -3.17 37.36
CA GLU A 405 1.71 -1.98 36.94
C GLU A 405 0.19 -2.22 36.85
N GLY A 406 -0.24 -3.48 36.78
CA GLY A 406 -1.64 -3.89 36.68
C GLY A 406 -2.16 -4.03 35.24
N PHE A 407 -1.30 -3.92 34.22
CA PHE A 407 -1.73 -3.99 32.81
C PHE A 407 -2.22 -5.39 32.41
N LEU A 408 -1.74 -6.44 33.09
CA LEU A 408 -2.04 -7.83 32.79
C LEU A 408 -3.17 -8.44 33.66
N GLY A 409 -3.84 -7.61 34.47
CA GLY A 409 -4.84 -8.02 35.44
C GLY A 409 -4.30 -7.96 36.87
N GLU A 410 -4.59 -6.87 37.58
CA GLU A 410 -4.04 -6.55 38.93
C GLU A 410 -4.36 -7.61 40.00
N HIS A 411 -5.39 -8.43 39.81
CA HIS A 411 -5.83 -9.45 40.76
C HIS A 411 -5.76 -10.88 40.20
N ASP A 412 -5.19 -11.05 39.01
CA ASP A 412 -4.98 -12.36 38.41
C ASP A 412 -3.78 -13.10 39.05
N THR A 413 -3.74 -14.42 38.89
CA THR A 413 -2.56 -15.21 39.29
C THR A 413 -1.37 -14.89 38.38
N TYR A 414 -0.16 -15.06 38.90
CA TYR A 414 1.07 -14.86 38.12
C TYR A 414 1.05 -15.64 36.79
N GLU A 415 0.64 -16.91 36.82
CA GLU A 415 0.56 -17.74 35.62
C GLU A 415 -0.36 -17.16 34.54
N LYS A 416 -1.53 -16.64 34.93
CA LYS A 416 -2.46 -15.99 33.98
C LYS A 416 -1.87 -14.70 33.42
N ALA A 417 -1.31 -13.87 34.29
CA ALA A 417 -0.65 -12.63 33.88
C ALA A 417 0.52 -12.92 32.93
N TYR A 418 1.32 -13.94 33.24
CA TYR A 418 2.45 -14.36 32.42
C TYR A 418 2.01 -14.83 31.04
N ASN A 419 1.04 -15.74 30.96
CA ASN A 419 0.49 -16.21 29.69
C ASN A 419 -0.07 -15.06 28.84
N ARG A 420 -0.80 -14.13 29.46
CA ARG A 420 -1.29 -12.92 28.77
C ARG A 420 -0.14 -12.01 28.32
N GLY A 421 0.91 -11.87 29.14
CA GLY A 421 2.11 -11.11 28.79
C GLY A 421 2.82 -11.66 27.56
N ILE A 422 2.98 -12.98 27.48
CA ILE A 422 3.53 -13.66 26.29
C ILE A 422 2.66 -13.38 25.05
N THR A 423 1.33 -13.53 25.16
CA THR A 423 0.41 -13.21 24.05
C THR A 423 0.58 -11.77 23.57
N ILE A 424 0.64 -10.80 24.49
CA ILE A 424 0.83 -9.38 24.15
C ILE A 424 2.19 -9.14 23.46
N ILE A 425 3.27 -9.78 23.92
CA ILE A 425 4.58 -9.65 23.28
C ILE A 425 4.54 -10.16 21.84
N GLU A 426 3.95 -11.33 21.61
CA GLU A 426 3.81 -11.89 20.27
C GLU A 426 2.94 -11.00 19.37
N GLU A 427 1.84 -10.45 19.89
CA GLU A 427 1.04 -9.47 19.15
C GLU A 427 1.84 -8.21 18.77
N LEU A 428 2.64 -7.66 19.70
CA LEU A 428 3.50 -6.51 19.44
C LEU A 428 4.60 -6.82 18.39
N LYS A 429 5.13 -8.04 18.38
CA LYS A 429 6.05 -8.52 17.33
C LYS A 429 5.35 -8.64 15.97
N ASN A 430 4.16 -9.20 15.95
CA ASN A 430 3.38 -9.43 14.72
C ASN A 430 2.98 -8.13 14.03
N VAL A 431 2.86 -7.03 14.78
CA VAL A 431 2.63 -5.68 14.23
C VAL A 431 3.91 -4.84 14.05
N CYS A 432 5.09 -5.44 14.26
CA CYS A 432 6.42 -4.83 14.17
C CYS A 432 6.63 -3.61 15.09
N LEU A 433 6.00 -3.60 16.27
CA LEU A 433 6.29 -2.61 17.32
C LEU A 433 7.36 -3.10 18.30
N LEU A 434 7.56 -4.42 18.37
CA LEU A 434 8.70 -5.06 19.02
C LEU A 434 9.40 -6.01 18.05
N GLU A 435 10.68 -6.26 18.30
CA GLU A 435 11.54 -7.16 17.56
C GLU A 435 12.13 -8.19 18.51
N GLU A 436 12.31 -9.41 18.03
CA GLU A 436 13.04 -10.45 18.75
C GLU A 436 14.54 -10.23 18.60
N VAL A 437 15.29 -10.44 19.69
CA VAL A 437 16.74 -10.42 19.65
C VAL A 437 17.23 -11.85 19.51
N HIS A 438 17.91 -12.15 18.39
CA HIS A 438 18.39 -13.50 18.09
C HIS A 438 19.13 -14.13 19.28
N ASP A 439 18.80 -15.40 19.54
CA ASP A 439 19.44 -16.28 20.54
C ASP A 439 19.30 -15.84 22.01
N MET A 440 18.39 -14.91 22.32
CA MET A 440 18.06 -14.51 23.69
C MET A 440 16.54 -14.39 23.88
N ASP A 441 16.04 -14.72 25.08
CA ASP A 441 14.64 -14.45 25.48
C ASP A 441 14.46 -12.97 25.82
N CYS A 442 14.68 -12.13 24.80
CA CYS A 442 14.70 -10.68 24.88
C CYS A 442 13.95 -10.07 23.70
N VAL A 443 13.29 -8.94 23.96
CA VAL A 443 12.66 -8.10 22.94
C VAL A 443 13.34 -6.74 22.85
N LYS A 444 13.37 -6.15 21.67
CA LYS A 444 13.85 -4.78 21.42
C LYS A 444 12.74 -3.95 20.80
N MET A 445 12.68 -2.67 21.16
CA MET A 445 11.90 -1.68 20.43
C MET A 445 12.84 -0.87 19.54
N HIS A 446 12.48 -0.71 18.27
CA HIS A 446 13.21 0.13 17.31
C HIS A 446 13.15 1.61 17.74
N ASP A 447 14.21 2.38 17.52
CA ASP A 447 14.34 3.72 18.12
C ASP A 447 13.28 4.72 17.60
N VAL A 448 12.97 4.72 16.31
CA VAL A 448 11.85 5.54 15.77
C VAL A 448 10.50 5.09 16.35
N VAL A 449 10.29 3.80 16.62
CA VAL A 449 9.06 3.30 17.27
C VAL A 449 8.98 3.76 18.72
N ARG A 450 10.13 3.76 19.43
CA ARG A 450 10.26 4.26 20.80
C ARG A 450 9.95 5.75 20.89
N ASP A 451 10.46 6.55 19.95
CA ASP A 451 10.13 7.97 19.87
C ASP A 451 8.64 8.21 19.67
N VAL A 452 8.02 7.42 18.80
CA VAL A 452 6.56 7.48 18.58
C VAL A 452 5.79 7.07 19.84
N ALA A 453 6.24 6.04 20.55
CA ALA A 453 5.63 5.62 21.81
C ALA A 453 5.73 6.73 22.86
N LYS A 454 6.90 7.36 23.04
CA LYS A 454 7.08 8.51 23.94
C LYS A 454 6.20 9.69 23.55
N TRP A 455 6.13 10.00 22.25
CA TRP A 455 5.26 11.05 21.74
C TRP A 455 3.78 10.77 22.06
N ILE A 456 3.32 9.54 21.84
CA ILE A 456 1.95 9.11 22.17
C ILE A 456 1.70 9.25 23.67
N ASP A 457 2.60 8.71 24.51
CA ASP A 457 2.52 8.76 25.98
C ASP A 457 2.40 10.21 26.49
N ASN A 458 3.21 11.11 25.92
CA ASN A 458 3.18 12.55 26.22
C ASN A 458 1.89 13.25 25.73
N THR A 459 1.20 12.71 24.73
CA THR A 459 -0.04 13.31 24.20
C THR A 459 -1.25 13.04 25.12
N PHE A 460 -1.18 12.01 25.97
CA PHE A 460 -2.24 11.69 26.95
C PHE A 460 -2.22 12.59 28.20
N GLY A 461 -1.32 13.58 28.26
CA GLY A 461 -1.23 14.55 29.36
C GLY A 461 -0.61 13.98 30.63
N ASP A 462 -0.85 14.65 31.77
CA ASP A 462 -0.26 14.34 33.08
C ASP A 462 -0.62 12.93 33.63
N GLU A 463 -1.58 12.23 33.02
CA GLU A 463 -1.99 10.89 33.46
C GLU A 463 -1.05 9.77 32.97
N HIS A 464 -0.15 10.04 32.03
CA HIS A 464 0.72 9.03 31.44
C HIS A 464 2.18 9.49 31.29
N SER A 465 2.56 10.62 31.87
CA SER A 465 3.91 11.17 31.69
C SER A 465 5.00 10.22 32.18
N SER A 466 5.89 9.88 31.26
CA SER A 466 7.09 9.07 31.48
C SER A 466 8.32 9.92 31.24
N VAL A 467 9.29 9.87 32.15
CA VAL A 467 10.60 10.52 31.95
C VAL A 467 11.64 9.42 31.76
N THR A 468 12.24 9.43 30.59
CA THR A 468 13.34 8.52 30.21
C THR A 468 14.58 9.35 29.96
N GLN A 469 15.64 9.13 30.72
CA GLN A 469 16.96 9.65 30.39
C GLN A 469 17.78 8.49 29.81
N ALA A 470 18.13 8.58 28.52
CA ALA A 470 18.98 7.62 27.85
C ALA A 470 20.19 8.34 27.23
N GLY A 471 21.37 7.72 27.23
CA GLY A 471 22.53 8.19 26.47
C GLY A 471 23.40 9.26 27.12
N ILE A 472 23.25 9.58 28.42
CA ILE A 472 24.19 10.46 29.13
C ILE A 472 24.73 9.70 30.34
N GLU A 473 26.05 9.49 30.41
CA GLU A 473 26.69 8.99 31.63
C GLU A 473 26.47 10.01 32.75
N LEU A 474 25.50 9.73 33.61
CA LEU A 474 25.15 10.58 34.74
C LEU A 474 25.84 10.02 35.98
N ILE A 475 27.01 10.58 36.31
CA ILE A 475 27.74 10.24 37.56
C ILE A 475 26.83 10.42 38.79
N LYS A 476 25.91 11.39 38.74
CA LYS A 476 24.92 11.67 39.80
C LYS A 476 23.59 12.10 39.19
N ILE A 477 22.48 11.61 39.74
CA ILE A 477 21.16 12.20 39.50
C ILE A 477 21.05 13.49 40.34
N SER A 478 21.77 14.55 39.97
CA SER A 478 21.65 15.83 40.67
C SER A 478 20.47 16.60 40.10
N ASN A 479 19.38 16.67 40.89
CA ASN A 479 18.18 17.47 40.69
C ASN A 479 17.79 17.64 39.22
N VAL A 480 17.07 16.66 38.67
CA VAL A 480 16.45 16.80 37.36
C VAL A 480 15.51 18.01 37.42
N GLU A 481 15.91 19.14 36.84
CA GLU A 481 15.17 20.42 36.87
C GLU A 481 13.78 20.33 36.18
N VAL A 482 13.37 19.14 35.71
CA VAL A 482 12.15 18.91 34.92
C VAL A 482 11.45 17.58 35.26
N VAL A 483 11.52 17.08 36.50
CA VAL A 483 10.58 16.00 36.91
C VAL A 483 9.38 16.64 37.58
N SER A 484 8.26 16.69 36.84
CA SER A 484 6.97 17.13 37.36
C SER A 484 6.48 16.17 38.44
N ALA A 485 5.77 16.69 39.45
CA ALA A 485 5.07 15.87 40.44
C ALA A 485 4.00 14.93 39.82
N SER A 486 3.66 15.14 38.54
CA SER A 486 2.73 14.29 37.79
C SER A 486 3.36 13.03 37.18
N VAL A 487 4.69 12.90 37.15
CA VAL A 487 5.36 11.78 36.47
C VAL A 487 4.99 10.43 37.07
N LYS A 488 4.52 9.51 36.21
CA LYS A 488 4.15 8.14 36.61
C LYS A 488 5.30 7.16 36.50
N ARG A 489 6.19 7.31 35.52
CA ARG A 489 7.24 6.33 35.25
C ARG A 489 8.58 7.03 35.06
N LEU A 490 9.58 6.57 35.81
CA LEU A 490 10.95 7.05 35.76
C LEU A 490 11.87 5.92 35.30
N SER A 491 12.65 6.20 34.26
CA SER A 491 13.66 5.27 33.75
C SER A 491 15.05 5.91 33.71
N PHE A 492 15.96 5.26 34.43
CA PHE A 492 17.38 5.59 34.56
C PHE A 492 18.25 4.36 34.27
N ILE A 493 17.82 3.53 33.33
CA ILE A 493 18.46 2.27 32.96
C ILE A 493 19.84 2.55 32.36
N THR A 494 20.86 1.80 32.80
CA THR A 494 22.23 1.81 32.24
C THR A 494 22.80 3.22 32.03
N GLN A 495 22.66 4.11 33.02
CA GLN A 495 23.13 5.50 32.95
C GLN A 495 24.50 5.71 33.63
N GLY A 496 25.13 4.65 34.14
CA GLY A 496 26.42 4.75 34.85
C GLY A 496 26.33 5.49 36.18
N ILE A 497 25.15 5.48 36.82
CA ILE A 497 24.89 6.22 38.05
C ILE A 497 25.72 5.68 39.20
N GLN A 498 26.50 6.55 39.84
CA GLN A 498 27.29 6.22 41.01
C GLN A 498 26.63 6.66 42.32
N TYR A 499 25.89 7.77 42.28
CA TYR A 499 25.26 8.38 43.45
C TYR A 499 23.81 8.81 43.17
N LEU A 500 22.90 8.34 44.03
CA LEU A 500 21.54 8.88 44.13
C LEU A 500 21.50 10.03 45.15
N PRO A 501 20.63 11.02 44.96
CA PRO A 501 20.50 12.13 45.91
C PRO A 501 19.81 11.68 47.21
N ASP A 502 20.20 12.28 48.34
CA ASP A 502 19.57 12.00 49.64
C ASP A 502 18.10 12.43 49.66
N ASN A 503 17.77 13.55 49.02
CA ASN A 503 16.40 14.02 48.83
C ASN A 503 16.17 14.19 47.33
N PHE A 504 15.26 13.40 46.75
CA PHE A 504 14.78 13.59 45.39
C PHE A 504 13.54 14.50 45.39
N THR A 505 13.22 15.11 44.24
CA THR A 505 11.97 15.87 44.09
C THR A 505 10.79 14.94 44.38
N ASP A 506 9.80 15.39 45.16
CA ASP A 506 8.65 14.57 45.49
C ASP A 506 7.85 14.21 44.23
N CYS A 507 7.69 12.91 43.99
CA CYS A 507 7.00 12.35 42.83
C CYS A 507 5.86 11.44 43.32
N PRO A 508 4.78 12.04 43.90
CA PRO A 508 3.73 11.31 44.60
C PRO A 508 2.89 10.39 43.70
N LYS A 509 2.98 10.53 42.37
CA LYS A 509 2.25 9.72 41.39
C LYS A 509 3.10 8.63 40.72
N THR A 510 4.40 8.56 41.02
CA THR A 510 5.29 7.60 40.38
C THR A 510 4.99 6.18 40.84
N THR A 511 4.71 5.32 39.86
CA THR A 511 4.38 3.90 40.02
C THR A 511 5.52 3.00 39.54
N SER A 512 6.35 3.48 38.60
CA SER A 512 7.55 2.75 38.14
C SER A 512 8.83 3.54 38.31
N LEU A 513 9.85 2.87 38.85
CA LEU A 513 11.21 3.35 38.93
C LEU A 513 12.18 2.26 38.45
N LEU A 514 12.80 2.50 37.30
CA LEU A 514 13.72 1.58 36.65
C LEU A 514 15.15 2.10 36.78
N LEU A 515 15.97 1.37 37.54
CA LEU A 515 17.36 1.71 37.85
C LEU A 515 18.33 0.59 37.45
N GLN A 516 17.87 -0.40 36.68
CA GLN A 516 18.69 -1.57 36.33
C GLN A 516 19.95 -1.22 35.52
N GLY A 517 20.98 -2.04 35.67
CA GLY A 517 22.24 -1.92 34.93
C GLY A 517 23.13 -0.75 35.37
N ASN A 518 22.94 -0.25 36.60
CA ASN A 518 23.82 0.75 37.20
C ASN A 518 24.80 0.08 38.17
N GLU A 519 25.73 -0.71 37.63
CA GLU A 519 26.69 -1.52 38.42
C GLU A 519 27.60 -0.67 39.33
N SER A 520 27.85 0.59 38.94
CA SER A 520 28.70 1.51 39.70
C SER A 520 27.98 2.20 40.87
N LEU A 521 26.70 1.89 41.12
CA LEU A 521 25.91 2.53 42.16
C LEU A 521 26.36 2.09 43.55
N LEU A 522 26.97 3.01 44.31
CA LEU A 522 27.63 2.67 45.58
C LEU A 522 26.68 2.53 46.76
N LYS A 523 25.62 3.34 46.78
CA LYS A 523 24.65 3.40 47.89
C LYS A 523 23.33 4.00 47.43
N ILE A 524 22.25 3.41 47.90
CA ILE A 524 20.91 3.99 47.81
C ILE A 524 20.59 4.69 49.14
N PRO A 525 20.38 6.02 49.17
CA PRO A 525 20.02 6.73 50.38
C PRO A 525 18.65 6.30 50.93
N ASN A 526 18.54 6.15 52.26
CA ASN A 526 17.28 5.73 52.89
C ASN A 526 16.09 6.65 52.59
N LYS A 527 16.36 7.94 52.39
CA LYS A 527 15.34 8.95 52.13
C LYS A 527 14.90 9.03 50.66
N PHE A 528 15.66 8.43 49.75
CA PHE A 528 15.39 8.50 48.31
C PHE A 528 14.01 7.95 47.96
N PHE A 529 13.63 6.80 48.55
CA PHE A 529 12.32 6.18 48.27
C PHE A 529 11.13 6.91 48.92
N LEU A 530 11.36 7.82 49.87
CA LEU A 530 10.27 8.60 50.47
C LEU A 530 9.61 9.54 49.44
N SER A 531 10.31 9.87 48.36
CA SER A 531 9.79 10.67 47.25
C SER A 531 8.77 9.90 46.38
N PHE A 532 8.63 8.57 46.53
CA PHE A 532 7.79 7.72 45.68
C PHE A 532 6.78 6.88 46.52
N PRO A 533 5.80 7.52 47.19
CA PRO A 533 4.91 6.84 48.14
C PRO A 533 3.97 5.78 47.54
N VAL A 534 3.77 5.77 46.22
CA VAL A 534 2.85 4.86 45.51
C VAL A 534 3.56 3.91 44.55
N LEU A 535 4.87 3.71 44.74
CA LEU A 535 5.71 2.89 43.86
C LEU A 535 5.20 1.44 43.82
N ARG A 536 4.98 0.93 42.61
CA ARG A 536 4.54 -0.44 42.31
C ARG A 536 5.70 -1.28 41.74
N VAL A 537 6.51 -0.67 40.88
CA VAL A 537 7.68 -1.30 40.26
C VAL A 537 8.95 -0.61 40.71
N LEU A 538 9.86 -1.39 41.29
CA LEU A 538 11.24 -1.00 41.56
C LEU A 538 12.14 -2.06 40.92
N ASN A 539 12.85 -1.69 39.86
CA ASN A 539 13.81 -2.58 39.22
C ASN A 539 15.25 -2.14 39.51
N LEU A 540 15.97 -2.97 40.26
CA LEU A 540 17.37 -2.80 40.65
C LEU A 540 18.24 -3.94 40.10
N SER A 541 17.79 -4.68 39.09
CA SER A 541 18.55 -5.78 38.51
C SER A 541 19.89 -5.27 37.97
N TYR A 542 20.97 -6.02 38.23
CA TYR A 542 22.33 -5.62 37.81
C TYR A 542 22.75 -4.23 38.31
N THR A 543 22.30 -3.86 39.51
CA THR A 543 22.64 -2.61 40.19
C THR A 543 23.24 -2.93 41.56
N CYS A 544 24.36 -2.26 41.89
CA CYS A 544 25.17 -2.43 43.11
C CYS A 544 26.09 -3.66 43.15
#